data_AF-A0A3D3T020-F1
#
_entry.id   AF-A0A3D3T020-F1
#
_cell.length_a   1.000
_cell.length_b   1.000
_cell.length_c   1.000
_cell.angle_alpha   90.00
_cell.angle_beta   90.00
_cell.angle_gamma   90.00
#
_symmetry.space_group_name_H-M   'P 1'
#
loop_
_entity.id
_entity.type
_entity.pdbx_description
1 polymer ?
#
loop_
_entity_poly.entity_id
_entity_poly.type
_entity_poly.pdbx_seq_one_letter_code
_entity_poly.pdbx_strand_id
1 'polypeptide(L)'
;MLDRLRDQEVGRESRQGGFSLVELMVGITVGLIILAGAITVLSNLSFSGLENSRSIRLNQQMRENLDLMRRELQKAGYVAAYQVGVTDWSNSADRDAVEAAIDTFGAITLGDCFDADGDTIADECRCIGYSYDLDEDGVKDDPGELFGFRQNGAVIESGTGVDCAGGGSWEAISDTAISIQANGFYFKIDPDDSVDYEIEEGGVNEAGCGAGDVCLARRKIIVAMDAVLSSDNTVTASLRDEVKLKNDRYYTEP
;
A
#
# COMPACT_ATOMS: atom_id res chain seq x y z
N MET A 1 98.95 -28.57 -24.88
CA MET A 1 97.61 -29.01 -25.28
C MET A 1 96.62 -28.23 -24.43
N LEU A 2 96.52 -26.91 -24.71
CA LEU A 2 95.40 -26.28 -25.43
C LEU A 2 94.09 -26.47 -24.65
N ASP A 3 93.76 -25.56 -23.73
CA ASP A 3 93.07 -24.29 -24.01
C ASP A 3 91.65 -24.53 -24.54
N ARG A 4 90.66 -24.48 -23.64
CA ARG A 4 89.24 -24.29 -23.96
C ARG A 4 88.52 -23.61 -22.78
N LEU A 5 88.40 -22.29 -22.93
CA LEU A 5 87.15 -21.53 -22.85
C LEU A 5 86.16 -21.96 -21.75
N ARG A 6 86.19 -21.23 -20.64
CA ARG A 6 85.01 -21.04 -19.80
C ARG A 6 84.63 -19.57 -19.89
N ASP A 7 83.62 -19.30 -20.73
CA ASP A 7 82.97 -18.00 -20.84
C ASP A 7 82.57 -17.51 -19.46
N GLN A 8 83.16 -16.38 -19.04
CA GLN A 8 82.63 -15.58 -17.95
C GLN A 8 81.50 -14.72 -18.51
N GLU A 9 80.26 -15.17 -18.33
CA GLU A 9 79.11 -14.28 -18.36
C GLU A 9 79.27 -13.27 -17.20
N VAL A 10 79.75 -12.08 -17.53
CA VAL A 10 79.77 -10.94 -16.61
C VAL A 10 78.32 -10.49 -16.43
N GLY A 11 77.70 -10.96 -15.35
CA GLY A 11 76.43 -10.43 -14.85
C GLY A 11 76.58 -8.93 -14.63
N ARG A 12 75.93 -8.15 -15.49
CA ARG A 12 75.95 -6.69 -15.43
C ARG A 12 75.07 -6.26 -14.25
N GLU A 13 75.66 -6.01 -13.08
CA GLU A 13 74.95 -5.44 -11.93
C GLU A 13 74.35 -4.10 -12.33
N SER A 14 73.02 -4.07 -12.45
CA SER A 14 72.28 -2.84 -12.68
C SER A 14 72.46 -1.96 -11.46
N ARG A 15 73.22 -0.86 -11.60
CA ARG A 15 73.27 0.21 -10.60
C ARG A 15 71.83 0.67 -10.33
N GLN A 16 71.32 0.36 -9.14
CA GLN A 16 70.04 0.87 -8.68
C GLN A 16 70.17 2.39 -8.53
N GLY A 17 69.45 3.15 -9.35
CA GLY A 17 69.30 4.59 -9.15
C GLY A 17 68.42 4.82 -7.92
N GLY A 18 68.94 5.51 -6.91
CA GLY A 18 68.15 5.96 -5.77
C GLY A 18 67.26 7.15 -6.15
N PHE A 19 66.13 7.29 -5.46
CA PHE A 19 65.21 8.41 -5.67
C PHE A 19 65.68 9.67 -4.93
N SER A 20 65.39 10.83 -5.50
CA SER A 20 65.61 12.12 -4.83
C SER A 20 64.55 12.35 -3.75
N LEU A 21 64.94 12.99 -2.64
CA LEU A 21 64.02 13.39 -1.57
C LEU A 21 62.88 14.27 -2.11
N VAL A 22 63.17 15.12 -3.09
CA VAL A 22 62.17 15.97 -3.77
C VAL A 22 61.19 15.12 -4.59
N GLU A 23 61.67 14.08 -5.25
CA GLU A 23 60.85 13.18 -6.06
C GLU A 23 59.85 12.40 -5.18
N LEU A 24 60.30 12.01 -3.98
CA LEU A 24 59.45 11.41 -2.96
C LEU A 24 58.42 12.40 -2.40
N MET A 25 58.81 13.67 -2.18
CA MET A 25 57.86 14.71 -1.76
C MET A 25 56.79 14.99 -2.84
N VAL A 26 57.18 15.04 -4.11
CA VAL A 26 56.25 15.22 -5.24
C VAL A 26 55.32 14.01 -5.39
N GLY A 27 55.84 12.79 -5.27
CA GLY A 27 55.04 11.57 -5.34
C GLY A 27 53.97 11.49 -4.26
N ILE A 28 54.34 11.78 -3.00
CA ILE A 28 53.40 11.77 -1.87
C ILE A 28 52.36 12.89 -2.01
N THR A 29 52.78 14.09 -2.41
CA THR A 29 51.83 15.22 -2.56
C THR A 29 50.80 14.96 -3.65
N VAL A 30 51.22 14.48 -4.82
CA VAL A 30 50.28 14.10 -5.90
C VAL A 30 49.40 12.92 -5.48
N GLY A 31 49.97 11.92 -4.80
CA GLY A 31 49.22 10.77 -4.29
C GLY A 31 48.12 11.16 -3.30
N LEU A 32 48.40 12.08 -2.38
CA LEU A 32 47.41 12.59 -1.42
C LEU A 32 46.28 13.36 -2.11
N ILE A 33 46.58 14.15 -3.15
CA ILE A 33 45.57 14.88 -3.92
C ILE A 33 44.62 13.91 -4.62
N ILE A 34 45.16 12.86 -5.25
CA ILE A 34 44.34 11.84 -5.94
C ILE A 34 43.49 11.06 -4.91
N LEU A 35 44.08 10.66 -3.79
CA LEU A 35 43.37 9.94 -2.73
C LEU A 35 42.21 10.77 -2.15
N ALA A 36 42.43 12.07 -1.91
CA ALA A 36 41.40 12.99 -1.45
C ALA A 36 40.23 13.09 -2.45
N GLY A 37 40.54 13.18 -3.75
CA GLY A 37 39.54 13.14 -4.81
C GLY A 37 38.74 11.83 -4.83
N ALA A 38 39.43 10.69 -4.74
CA ALA A 38 38.80 9.36 -4.73
C ALA A 38 37.87 9.15 -3.51
N ILE A 39 38.30 9.59 -2.32
CA ILE A 39 37.49 9.52 -1.10
C ILE A 39 36.22 10.35 -1.24
N THR A 40 36.31 11.54 -1.85
CA THR A 40 35.15 12.40 -2.08
C THR A 40 34.12 11.72 -2.98
N VAL A 41 34.56 11.12 -4.08
CA VAL A 41 33.68 10.37 -5.00
C VAL A 41 33.04 9.17 -4.30
N LEU A 42 33.84 8.38 -3.56
CA LEU A 42 33.33 7.22 -2.81
C LEU A 42 32.31 7.62 -1.74
N SER A 43 32.53 8.74 -1.07
CA SER A 43 31.61 9.26 -0.05
C SER A 43 30.28 9.66 -0.67
N ASN A 44 30.31 10.39 -1.79
CA ASN A 44 29.11 10.78 -2.53
C ASN A 44 28.33 9.55 -3.01
N LEU A 45 29.00 8.55 -3.60
CA LEU A 45 28.37 7.31 -4.05
C LEU A 45 27.73 6.54 -2.89
N SER A 46 28.42 6.48 -1.74
CA SER A 46 27.92 5.77 -0.56
C SER A 46 26.70 6.44 0.04
N PHE A 47 26.73 7.77 0.15
CA PHE A 47 25.61 8.56 0.66
C PHE A 47 24.37 8.45 -0.25
N SER A 48 24.54 8.65 -1.56
CA SER A 48 23.46 8.48 -2.53
C SER A 48 22.91 7.05 -2.54
N GLY A 49 23.75 6.03 -2.33
CA GLY A 49 23.31 4.64 -2.20
C GLY A 49 22.43 4.39 -0.96
N LEU A 50 22.76 5.02 0.17
CA LEU A 50 21.98 4.95 1.39
C LEU A 50 20.63 5.66 1.26
N GLU A 51 20.60 6.87 0.70
CA GLU A 51 19.35 7.60 0.43
C GLU A 51 18.42 6.81 -0.49
N ASN A 52 18.98 6.24 -1.56
CA ASN A 52 18.19 5.43 -2.49
C ASN A 52 17.58 4.20 -1.79
N SER A 53 18.38 3.53 -0.95
CA SER A 53 17.91 2.36 -0.20
C SER A 53 16.78 2.71 0.79
N ARG A 54 16.82 3.89 1.41
CA ARG A 54 15.75 4.41 2.29
C ARG A 54 14.46 4.66 1.53
N SER A 55 14.54 5.32 0.37
CA SER A 55 13.36 5.57 -0.48
C SER A 55 12.73 4.27 -1.00
N ILE A 56 13.57 3.29 -1.41
CA ILE A 56 13.10 1.97 -1.82
C ILE A 56 12.36 1.27 -0.68
N ARG A 57 12.92 1.29 0.54
CA ARG A 57 12.28 0.65 1.70
C ARG A 57 10.93 1.29 2.02
N LEU A 58 10.85 2.62 2.06
CA LEU A 58 9.60 3.35 2.30
C LEU A 58 8.52 2.94 1.29
N ASN A 59 8.86 2.97 0.00
CA ASN A 59 7.96 2.58 -1.07
C ASN A 59 7.50 1.12 -0.96
N GLN A 60 8.39 0.22 -0.56
CA GLN A 60 8.08 -1.20 -0.41
C GLN A 60 7.10 -1.43 0.74
N GLN A 61 7.32 -0.80 1.89
CA GLN A 61 6.42 -0.90 3.05
C GLN A 61 5.03 -0.33 2.75
N MET A 62 4.95 0.79 2.03
CA MET A 62 3.66 1.34 1.61
C MET A 62 2.92 0.42 0.63
N ARG A 63 3.64 -0.21 -0.32
CA ARG A 63 3.04 -1.20 -1.23
C ARG A 63 2.53 -2.43 -0.49
N GLU A 64 3.26 -2.92 0.50
CA GLU A 64 2.82 -4.06 1.31
C GLU A 64 1.51 -3.78 2.05
N ASN A 65 1.37 -2.57 2.62
CA ASN A 65 0.13 -2.14 3.27
C ASN A 65 -1.03 -2.00 2.27
N LEU A 66 -0.81 -1.37 1.11
CA LEU A 66 -1.83 -1.24 0.06
C LEU A 66 -2.25 -2.60 -0.51
N ASP A 67 -1.30 -3.52 -0.71
CA ASP A 67 -1.60 -4.87 -1.20
C ASP A 67 -2.41 -5.68 -0.19
N LEU A 68 -2.15 -5.51 1.11
CA LEU A 68 -2.98 -6.07 2.17
C LEU A 68 -4.41 -5.51 2.11
N MET A 69 -4.55 -4.18 2.11
CA MET A 69 -5.84 -3.51 2.03
C MET A 69 -6.63 -3.92 0.79
N ARG A 70 -5.99 -3.96 -0.39
CA ARG A 70 -6.63 -4.40 -1.63
C ARG A 70 -7.21 -5.81 -1.49
N ARG A 71 -6.43 -6.76 -0.96
CA ARG A 71 -6.89 -8.15 -0.80
C ARG A 71 -8.06 -8.27 0.18
N GLU A 72 -8.02 -7.52 1.27
CA GLU A 72 -9.07 -7.57 2.28
C GLU A 72 -10.35 -6.86 1.83
N LEU A 73 -10.26 -5.67 1.23
CA LEU A 73 -11.40 -4.97 0.64
C LEU A 73 -12.05 -5.77 -0.50
N GLN A 74 -11.27 -6.56 -1.24
CA GLN A 74 -11.83 -7.46 -2.26
C GLN A 74 -12.70 -8.59 -1.70
N LYS A 75 -12.66 -8.87 -0.39
CA LYS A 75 -13.56 -9.81 0.28
C LYS A 75 -14.87 -9.15 0.74
N ALA A 76 -14.89 -7.82 0.86
CA ALA A 76 -16.07 -7.08 1.31
C ALA A 76 -17.33 -7.51 0.54
N GLY A 77 -18.43 -7.69 1.27
CA GLY A 77 -19.70 -8.12 0.71
C GLY A 77 -19.80 -9.59 0.35
N TYR A 78 -18.79 -10.42 0.64
CA TYR A 78 -18.94 -11.86 0.46
C TYR A 78 -19.93 -12.40 1.48
N VAL A 79 -20.91 -13.17 1.00
CA VAL A 79 -21.88 -13.87 1.83
C VAL A 79 -22.27 -15.19 1.18
N ALA A 80 -22.33 -16.26 1.96
CA ALA A 80 -22.86 -17.54 1.52
C ALA A 80 -24.39 -17.51 1.53
N ALA A 81 -24.99 -16.58 0.77
CA ALA A 81 -26.41 -16.20 0.92
C ALA A 81 -27.43 -17.34 0.73
N TYR A 82 -27.04 -18.46 0.11
CA TYR A 82 -27.88 -19.65 0.01
C TYR A 82 -28.06 -20.38 1.36
N GLN A 83 -27.16 -20.17 2.33
CA GLN A 83 -27.20 -20.76 3.68
C GLN A 83 -28.16 -20.02 4.62
N VAL A 84 -28.79 -18.92 4.18
CA VAL A 84 -29.76 -18.11 4.94
C VAL A 84 -31.12 -18.84 5.13
N GLY A 85 -31.12 -20.17 5.13
CA GLY A 85 -32.33 -20.99 5.32
C GLY A 85 -33.25 -21.04 4.10
N VAL A 86 -32.74 -20.76 2.90
CA VAL A 86 -33.51 -20.81 1.65
C VAL A 86 -33.95 -22.25 1.37
N THR A 87 -35.26 -22.49 1.32
CA THR A 87 -35.85 -23.80 1.02
C THR A 87 -36.64 -23.82 -0.27
N ASP A 88 -37.12 -22.66 -0.74
CA ASP A 88 -37.89 -22.50 -1.96
C ASP A 88 -37.67 -21.11 -2.60
N TRP A 89 -36.91 -21.05 -3.70
CA TRP A 89 -36.67 -19.79 -4.42
C TRP A 89 -37.93 -19.17 -5.05
N SER A 90 -39.01 -19.92 -5.17
CA SER A 90 -40.29 -19.38 -5.65
C SER A 90 -40.99 -18.53 -4.57
N ASN A 91 -40.65 -18.74 -3.29
CA ASN A 91 -41.13 -17.93 -2.16
C ASN A 91 -40.46 -16.55 -2.18
N SER A 92 -41.25 -15.48 -2.10
CA SER A 92 -40.70 -14.12 -2.01
C SER A 92 -39.92 -13.91 -0.73
N ALA A 93 -40.38 -14.46 0.41
CA ALA A 93 -39.69 -14.28 1.69
C ALA A 93 -38.27 -14.88 1.71
N ASP A 94 -38.06 -16.01 1.02
CA ASP A 94 -36.74 -16.63 0.90
C ASP A 94 -35.81 -15.78 0.03
N ARG A 95 -36.35 -15.14 -1.04
CA ARG A 95 -35.57 -14.20 -1.88
C ARG A 95 -35.25 -12.91 -1.13
N ASP A 96 -36.21 -12.36 -0.39
CA ASP A 96 -36.03 -11.15 0.42
C ASP A 96 -34.95 -11.38 1.50
N ALA A 97 -34.86 -12.58 2.08
CA ALA A 97 -33.81 -12.94 3.03
C ALA A 97 -32.41 -12.96 2.39
N VAL A 98 -32.29 -13.46 1.17
CA VAL A 98 -31.03 -13.47 0.40
C VAL A 98 -30.61 -12.05 0.04
N GLU A 99 -31.54 -11.22 -0.43
CA GLU A 99 -31.29 -9.80 -0.70
C GLU A 99 -30.83 -9.07 0.56
N ALA A 100 -31.53 -9.25 1.68
CA ALA A 100 -31.16 -8.63 2.94
C ALA A 100 -29.75 -9.04 3.41
N ALA A 101 -29.36 -10.31 3.22
CA ALA A 101 -28.01 -10.77 3.54
C ALA A 101 -26.96 -10.11 2.64
N ILE A 102 -27.18 -10.07 1.32
CA ILE A 102 -26.27 -9.43 0.36
C ILE A 102 -26.14 -7.93 0.65
N ASP A 103 -27.23 -7.23 0.98
CA ASP A 103 -27.19 -5.82 1.37
C ASP A 103 -26.36 -5.63 2.65
N THR A 104 -26.69 -6.41 3.68
CA THR A 104 -26.08 -6.31 5.03
C THR A 104 -24.56 -6.51 5.00
N PHE A 105 -24.08 -7.52 4.28
CA PHE A 105 -22.64 -7.74 4.11
C PHE A 105 -22.03 -6.79 3.09
N GLY A 106 -22.79 -6.45 2.06
CA GLY A 106 -22.38 -5.59 0.96
C GLY A 106 -22.15 -4.15 1.39
N ALA A 107 -22.79 -3.66 2.45
CA ALA A 107 -22.62 -2.31 2.97
C ALA A 107 -21.16 -2.02 3.38
N ILE A 108 -20.68 -0.84 3.00
CA ILE A 108 -19.42 -0.26 3.49
C ILE A 108 -19.75 0.98 4.31
N THR A 109 -18.94 1.25 5.34
CA THR A 109 -19.04 2.46 6.14
C THR A 109 -17.79 3.28 5.93
N LEU A 110 -17.94 4.56 5.63
CA LEU A 110 -16.84 5.51 5.63
C LEU A 110 -16.98 6.45 6.83
N GLY A 111 -15.87 6.85 7.43
CA GLY A 111 -15.91 7.76 8.57
C GLY A 111 -14.67 8.63 8.67
N ASP A 112 -14.83 9.69 9.47
CA ASP A 112 -13.81 10.72 9.67
C ASP A 112 -13.38 11.37 8.34
N CYS A 113 -14.39 11.80 7.58
CA CYS A 113 -14.25 12.36 6.25
C CYS A 113 -13.86 13.84 6.27
N PHE A 114 -13.04 14.24 5.31
CA PHE A 114 -12.48 15.57 5.14
C PHE A 114 -12.38 15.90 3.65
N ASP A 115 -12.15 17.17 3.34
CA ASP A 115 -11.93 17.68 1.97
C ASP A 115 -10.42 17.79 1.74
N ALA A 116 -9.85 16.81 1.03
CA ALA A 116 -8.42 16.72 0.76
C ALA A 116 -8.01 17.48 -0.51
N ASP A 117 -8.89 17.54 -1.51
CA ASP A 117 -8.61 18.09 -2.84
C ASP A 117 -9.11 19.54 -3.03
N GLY A 118 -9.86 20.06 -2.06
CA GLY A 118 -10.36 21.43 -2.01
C GLY A 118 -11.62 21.65 -2.84
N ASP A 119 -12.35 20.60 -3.20
CA ASP A 119 -13.57 20.67 -4.01
C ASP A 119 -14.83 21.05 -3.21
N THR A 120 -14.68 21.28 -1.89
CA THR A 120 -15.72 21.60 -0.91
C THR A 120 -16.62 20.44 -0.48
N ILE A 121 -16.30 19.22 -0.90
CA ILE A 121 -16.97 17.97 -0.52
C ILE A 121 -16.05 17.20 0.41
N ALA A 122 -16.57 16.73 1.54
CA ALA A 122 -15.82 15.90 2.47
C ALA A 122 -16.04 14.41 2.16
N ASP A 123 -15.35 13.89 1.15
CA ASP A 123 -15.49 12.51 0.67
C ASP A 123 -14.18 11.68 0.74
N GLU A 124 -13.07 12.26 1.20
CA GLU A 124 -11.89 11.53 1.64
C GLU A 124 -12.00 11.14 3.11
N CYS A 125 -12.09 9.85 3.40
CA CYS A 125 -12.38 9.34 4.74
C CYS A 125 -11.21 8.58 5.33
N ARG A 126 -10.82 8.89 6.58
CA ARG A 126 -9.69 8.22 7.26
C ARG A 126 -10.00 6.83 7.76
N CYS A 127 -11.27 6.42 7.72
CA CYS A 127 -11.72 5.10 8.13
C CYS A 127 -12.63 4.47 7.08
N ILE A 128 -12.44 3.17 6.83
CA ILE A 128 -13.38 2.32 6.10
C ILE A 128 -13.70 1.08 6.95
N GLY A 129 -14.99 0.80 7.10
CA GLY A 129 -15.54 -0.43 7.65
C GLY A 129 -16.20 -1.26 6.56
N TYR A 130 -16.01 -2.57 6.62
CA TYR A 130 -16.60 -3.54 5.70
C TYR A 130 -16.90 -4.84 6.43
N SER A 131 -17.71 -5.70 5.81
CA SER A 131 -18.02 -7.02 6.36
C SER A 131 -17.93 -8.10 5.30
N TYR A 132 -17.70 -9.33 5.73
CA TYR A 132 -17.86 -10.51 4.91
C TYR A 132 -18.17 -11.70 5.82
N ASP A 133 -18.95 -12.63 5.29
CA ASP A 133 -19.37 -13.87 5.93
C ASP A 133 -18.14 -14.80 6.08
N LEU A 134 -17.68 -14.96 7.32
CA LEU A 134 -16.44 -15.67 7.63
C LEU A 134 -16.69 -17.16 7.85
N ASP A 135 -17.83 -17.52 8.45
CA ASP A 135 -18.17 -18.91 8.79
C ASP A 135 -19.21 -19.55 7.87
N GLU A 136 -19.69 -18.78 6.87
CA GLU A 136 -20.60 -19.20 5.81
C GLU A 136 -22.01 -19.57 6.32
N ASP A 137 -22.46 -18.97 7.42
CA ASP A 137 -23.81 -19.18 7.95
C ASP A 137 -24.86 -18.21 7.38
N GLY A 138 -24.43 -17.18 6.64
CA GLY A 138 -25.27 -16.19 6.01
C GLY A 138 -25.88 -15.15 6.97
N VAL A 139 -25.45 -15.13 8.24
CA VAL A 139 -25.89 -14.22 9.30
C VAL A 139 -24.72 -13.34 9.69
N LYS A 140 -24.92 -12.01 9.62
CA LYS A 140 -23.87 -11.08 10.02
C LYS A 140 -23.65 -11.10 11.54
N ASP A 141 -22.55 -11.68 11.97
CA ASP A 141 -22.11 -11.67 13.36
C ASP A 141 -21.48 -10.32 13.71
N ASP A 142 -22.15 -9.54 14.56
CA ASP A 142 -21.59 -8.33 15.16
C ASP A 142 -21.11 -8.66 16.59
N PRO A 143 -19.79 -8.67 16.86
CA PRO A 143 -18.71 -8.03 16.08
C PRO A 143 -17.85 -8.98 15.21
N GLY A 144 -18.16 -10.28 15.13
CA GLY A 144 -17.29 -11.30 14.52
C GLY A 144 -16.89 -11.07 13.06
N GLU A 145 -17.73 -10.39 12.29
CA GLU A 145 -17.61 -10.24 10.83
C GLU A 145 -17.54 -8.78 10.37
N LEU A 146 -17.27 -7.89 11.33
CA LEU A 146 -16.94 -6.50 11.08
C LEU A 146 -15.43 -6.36 10.97
N PHE A 147 -14.97 -5.72 9.90
CA PHE A 147 -13.56 -5.46 9.66
C PHE A 147 -13.38 -4.01 9.24
N GLY A 148 -12.18 -3.49 9.39
CA GLY A 148 -11.92 -2.13 8.97
C GLY A 148 -10.46 -1.75 8.95
N PHE A 149 -10.21 -0.62 8.30
CA PHE A 149 -8.94 0.07 8.28
C PHE A 149 -9.15 1.52 8.70
N ARG A 150 -8.20 2.08 9.44
CA ARG A 150 -8.19 3.51 9.74
C ARG A 150 -6.80 4.09 9.85
N GLN A 151 -6.69 5.40 9.64
CA GLN A 151 -5.56 6.17 10.14
C GLN A 151 -5.80 6.56 11.61
N ASN A 152 -4.88 6.21 12.49
CA ASN A 152 -4.86 6.68 13.87
C ASN A 152 -3.54 7.43 14.12
N GLY A 153 -3.59 8.76 14.04
CA GLY A 153 -2.38 9.59 14.09
C GLY A 153 -1.43 9.29 12.94
N ALA A 154 -0.24 8.78 13.25
CA ALA A 154 0.82 8.50 12.27
C ALA A 154 0.88 7.03 11.81
N VAL A 155 -0.07 6.19 12.24
CA VAL A 155 -0.11 4.76 11.89
C VAL A 155 -1.40 4.39 11.18
N ILE A 156 -1.33 3.32 10.39
CA ILE A 156 -2.50 2.64 9.83
C ILE A 156 -2.81 1.46 10.72
N GLU A 157 -4.08 1.35 11.10
CA GLU A 157 -4.61 0.25 11.90
C GLU A 157 -5.60 -0.57 11.08
N SER A 158 -5.65 -1.87 11.37
CA SER A 158 -6.72 -2.77 10.95
C SER A 158 -7.37 -3.37 12.18
N GLY A 159 -8.61 -3.84 12.07
CA GLY A 159 -9.25 -4.54 13.16
C GLY A 159 -10.35 -5.49 12.74
N THR A 160 -10.78 -6.29 13.72
CA THR A 160 -11.96 -7.15 13.68
C THR A 160 -12.90 -6.71 14.79
N GLY A 161 -14.20 -6.76 14.52
CA GLY A 161 -15.20 -6.17 15.39
C GLY A 161 -15.21 -4.67 15.43
N VAL A 162 -14.68 -4.04 14.38
CA VAL A 162 -14.46 -2.61 14.33
C VAL A 162 -15.42 -1.92 13.38
N ASP A 163 -15.72 -0.67 13.69
CA ASP A 163 -16.44 0.24 12.83
C ASP A 163 -15.77 1.63 12.84
N CYS A 164 -16.23 2.51 11.96
CA CYS A 164 -15.76 3.89 11.94
C CYS A 164 -16.38 4.79 13.02
N ALA A 165 -17.23 4.24 13.89
CA ALA A 165 -17.82 4.94 15.02
C ALA A 165 -16.98 4.79 16.32
N GLY A 166 -15.96 3.93 16.31
CA GLY A 166 -15.01 3.77 17.40
C GLY A 166 -15.14 2.46 18.19
N GLY A 167 -15.85 1.47 17.66
CA GLY A 167 -15.93 0.11 18.20
C GLY A 167 -14.69 -0.75 17.91
N GLY A 168 -14.59 -1.87 18.63
CA GLY A 168 -13.68 -2.99 18.36
C GLY A 168 -12.22 -2.86 18.81
N SER A 169 -11.41 -3.83 18.38
CA SER A 169 -9.97 -3.91 18.65
C SER A 169 -9.18 -3.54 17.40
N TRP A 170 -8.40 -2.46 17.50
CA TRP A 170 -7.56 -1.95 16.42
C TRP A 170 -6.10 -2.29 16.66
N GLU A 171 -5.40 -2.73 15.62
CA GLU A 171 -4.00 -3.11 15.64
C GLU A 171 -3.23 -2.41 14.53
N ALA A 172 -2.07 -1.87 14.85
CA ALA A 172 -1.22 -1.21 13.86
C ALA A 172 -0.65 -2.23 12.85
N ILE A 173 -0.87 -1.96 11.56
CA ILE A 173 -0.31 -2.75 10.45
C ILE A 173 0.88 -2.04 9.78
N SER A 174 0.99 -0.72 9.94
CA SER A 174 2.13 0.04 9.42
C SER A 174 3.37 -0.11 10.31
N ASP A 175 4.54 -0.27 9.69
CA ASP A 175 5.83 -0.32 10.39
C ASP A 175 6.20 1.04 11.02
N THR A 176 6.77 1.02 12.22
CA THR A 176 7.28 2.21 12.94
C THR A 176 8.35 3.02 12.18
N ALA A 177 9.01 2.41 11.19
CA ALA A 177 9.98 3.05 10.33
C ALA A 177 9.36 4.08 9.37
N ILE A 178 8.03 4.00 9.15
CA ILE A 178 7.27 4.96 8.36
C ILE A 178 6.30 5.72 9.26
N SER A 179 6.01 6.95 8.89
CA SER A 179 5.03 7.81 9.54
C SER A 179 4.05 8.28 8.49
N ILE A 180 2.78 7.95 8.65
CA ILE A 180 1.71 8.46 7.79
C ILE A 180 1.52 9.95 8.08
N GLN A 181 1.42 10.75 7.04
CA GLN A 181 1.18 12.18 7.18
C GLN A 181 -0.24 12.45 7.67
N ALA A 182 -0.45 13.57 8.37
CA ALA A 182 -1.80 14.00 8.71
C ALA A 182 -2.63 14.17 7.43
N ASN A 183 -3.83 13.57 7.38
CA ASN A 183 -4.69 13.52 6.20
C ASN A 183 -4.05 12.85 4.97
N GLY A 184 -2.91 12.19 5.15
CA GLY A 184 -2.19 11.50 4.07
C GLY A 184 -2.75 10.13 3.75
N PHE A 185 -3.65 9.57 4.57
CA PHE A 185 -4.27 8.29 4.29
C PHE A 185 -5.79 8.40 4.27
N TYR A 186 -6.39 8.03 3.15
CA TYR A 186 -7.83 8.12 2.97
C TYR A 186 -8.39 7.06 2.02
N PHE A 187 -9.69 6.85 2.18
CA PHE A 187 -10.56 6.09 1.31
C PHE A 187 -11.57 7.05 0.68
N LYS A 188 -11.82 6.89 -0.62
CA LYS A 188 -12.83 7.66 -1.36
C LYS A 188 -13.55 6.71 -2.32
N ILE A 189 -14.87 6.82 -2.42
CA ILE A 189 -15.60 6.13 -3.49
C ILE A 189 -15.23 6.84 -4.80
N ASP A 190 -14.79 6.08 -5.80
CA ASP A 190 -14.47 6.62 -7.10
C ASP A 190 -15.77 6.99 -7.83
N PRO A 191 -16.08 8.28 -8.05
CA PRO A 191 -17.32 8.69 -8.66
C PRO A 191 -17.36 8.39 -10.17
N ASP A 192 -16.21 8.20 -10.82
CA ASP A 192 -16.12 7.95 -12.26
C ASP A 192 -16.35 6.47 -12.60
N ASP A 193 -16.00 5.58 -11.67
CA ASP A 193 -16.03 4.13 -11.86
C ASP A 193 -16.95 3.36 -10.87
N SER A 194 -17.64 4.09 -9.99
CA SER A 194 -18.74 3.54 -9.18
C SER A 194 -20.09 3.92 -9.79
N VAL A 195 -20.99 2.96 -9.89
CA VAL A 195 -22.29 3.13 -10.54
C VAL A 195 -23.35 2.36 -9.76
N ASP A 196 -24.50 3.01 -9.56
CA ASP A 196 -25.71 2.40 -9.06
C ASP A 196 -26.68 2.18 -10.22
N TYR A 197 -27.07 0.92 -10.42
CA TYR A 197 -28.06 0.52 -11.43
C TYR A 197 -29.36 0.15 -10.76
N GLU A 198 -30.48 0.71 -11.20
CA GLU A 198 -31.79 0.17 -10.86
C GLU A 198 -32.01 -1.15 -11.63
N ILE A 199 -32.55 -2.15 -10.94
CA ILE A 199 -32.83 -3.49 -11.45
C ILE A 199 -34.34 -3.62 -11.65
N GLU A 200 -34.76 -3.68 -12.92
CA GLU A 200 -36.16 -3.81 -13.31
C GLU A 200 -36.44 -5.15 -14.02
N GLU A 201 -37.72 -5.53 -14.10
CA GLU A 201 -38.15 -6.69 -14.87
C GLU A 201 -37.89 -6.45 -16.38
N GLY A 202 -36.75 -6.94 -16.87
CA GLY A 202 -36.34 -6.82 -18.28
C GLY A 202 -34.97 -6.19 -18.51
N GLY A 203 -34.27 -5.73 -17.47
CA GLY A 203 -32.92 -5.22 -17.60
C GLY A 203 -32.45 -4.33 -16.46
N VAL A 204 -31.40 -3.55 -16.75
CA VAL A 204 -30.87 -2.52 -15.85
C VAL A 204 -31.25 -1.14 -16.38
N ASN A 205 -31.69 -0.26 -15.50
CA ASN A 205 -31.89 1.15 -15.80
C ASN A 205 -30.67 1.94 -15.30
N GLU A 206 -30.05 2.69 -16.22
CA GLU A 206 -28.81 3.46 -15.96
C GLU A 206 -29.11 4.87 -15.44
N ALA A 207 -30.38 5.24 -15.25
CA ALA A 207 -30.79 6.58 -14.80
C ALA A 207 -30.59 6.82 -13.29
N GLY A 208 -30.04 5.83 -12.57
CA GLY A 208 -29.83 5.86 -11.12
C GLY A 208 -30.89 5.06 -10.37
N CYS A 209 -30.84 5.16 -9.04
CA CYS A 209 -31.68 4.41 -8.12
C CYS A 209 -32.66 5.37 -7.41
N GLY A 210 -33.97 5.15 -7.54
CA GLY A 210 -35.01 5.92 -6.83
C GLY A 210 -35.47 5.24 -5.54
N ALA A 211 -36.11 5.99 -4.66
CA ALA A 211 -36.59 5.46 -3.38
C ALA A 211 -37.60 4.31 -3.57
N GLY A 212 -37.32 3.18 -2.94
CA GLY A 212 -38.09 1.93 -3.08
C GLY A 212 -37.67 1.05 -4.26
N ASP A 213 -36.72 1.48 -5.08
CA ASP A 213 -36.20 0.68 -6.19
C ASP A 213 -35.14 -0.31 -5.70
N VAL A 214 -35.02 -1.43 -6.39
CA VAL A 214 -33.98 -2.43 -6.10
C VAL A 214 -32.77 -2.14 -6.96
N CYS A 215 -31.61 -2.02 -6.32
CA CYS A 215 -30.43 -1.44 -6.93
C CYS A 215 -29.17 -2.28 -6.74
N LEU A 216 -28.31 -2.21 -7.74
CA LEU A 216 -27.01 -2.86 -7.77
C LEU A 216 -25.90 -1.80 -7.79
N ALA A 217 -25.20 -1.66 -6.67
CA ALA A 217 -24.06 -0.76 -6.50
C ALA A 217 -22.75 -1.46 -6.85
N ARG A 218 -22.19 -1.11 -8.01
CA ARG A 218 -20.79 -1.43 -8.35
C ARG A 218 -19.90 -0.35 -7.79
N ARG A 219 -18.93 -0.74 -6.97
CA ARG A 219 -18.12 0.22 -6.19
C ARG A 219 -16.64 0.00 -6.40
N LYS A 220 -15.94 1.10 -6.62
CA LYS A 220 -14.48 1.16 -6.63
C LYS A 220 -14.03 2.15 -5.57
N ILE A 221 -13.09 1.73 -4.74
CA ILE A 221 -12.55 2.53 -3.65
C ILE A 221 -11.14 2.98 -4.01
N ILE A 222 -10.93 4.28 -4.05
CA ILE A 222 -9.60 4.88 -4.09
C ILE A 222 -9.01 4.76 -2.69
N VAL A 223 -7.79 4.21 -2.61
CA VAL A 223 -6.98 4.19 -1.40
C VAL A 223 -5.72 4.99 -1.66
N ALA A 224 -5.51 6.06 -0.91
CA ALA A 224 -4.32 6.90 -1.02
C ALA A 224 -3.52 6.86 0.28
N MET A 225 -2.20 6.96 0.15
CA MET A 225 -1.26 6.96 1.26
C MET A 225 -0.08 7.88 0.97
N ASP A 226 0.11 8.87 1.83
CA ASP A 226 1.26 9.75 1.91
C ASP A 226 2.01 9.49 3.21
N ALA A 227 3.28 9.11 3.08
CA ALA A 227 4.12 8.73 4.21
C ALA A 227 5.52 9.32 4.10
N VAL A 228 6.16 9.44 5.26
CA VAL A 228 7.56 9.84 5.39
C VAL A 228 8.34 8.78 6.14
N LEU A 229 9.66 8.75 5.95
CA LEU A 229 10.52 7.91 6.79
C LEU A 229 10.65 8.53 8.18
N SER A 230 10.36 7.77 9.24
CA SER A 230 10.40 8.27 10.64
C SER A 230 11.79 8.74 11.09
N SER A 231 12.84 8.29 10.40
CA SER A 231 14.23 8.72 10.66
C SER A 231 14.70 9.92 9.84
N ASP A 232 13.95 10.27 8.79
CA ASP A 232 14.27 11.38 7.89
C ASP A 232 13.02 11.83 7.14
N ASN A 233 12.35 12.86 7.66
CA ASN A 233 11.09 13.36 7.12
C ASN A 233 11.24 14.07 5.77
N THR A 234 12.47 14.23 5.25
CA THR A 234 12.72 14.73 3.89
C THR A 234 12.48 13.65 2.83
N VAL A 235 12.53 12.38 3.23
CA VAL A 235 12.21 11.24 2.37
C VAL A 235 10.71 10.97 2.46
N THR A 236 10.00 11.36 1.39
CA THR A 236 8.55 11.22 1.27
C THR A 236 8.19 10.23 0.17
N ALA A 237 7.03 9.60 0.28
CA ALA A 237 6.44 8.80 -0.78
C ALA A 237 4.92 8.91 -0.73
N SER A 238 4.32 8.86 -1.92
CA SER A 238 2.89 8.94 -2.15
C SER A 238 2.49 7.78 -3.05
N LEU A 239 1.50 7.00 -2.63
CA LEU A 239 0.93 5.92 -3.42
C LEU A 239 -0.59 6.07 -3.44
N ARG A 240 -1.17 5.75 -4.60
CA ARG A 240 -2.61 5.69 -4.83
C ARG A 240 -2.92 4.37 -5.50
N ASP A 241 -4.02 3.76 -5.08
CA ASP A 241 -4.54 2.54 -5.65
C ASP A 241 -6.06 2.61 -5.80
N GLU A 242 -6.59 1.84 -6.74
CA GLU A 242 -8.00 1.72 -7.03
C GLU A 242 -8.45 0.28 -6.81
N VAL A 243 -9.30 0.08 -5.81
CA VAL A 243 -9.75 -1.24 -5.38
C VAL A 243 -11.20 -1.43 -5.75
N LYS A 244 -11.46 -2.24 -6.78
CA LYS A 244 -12.81 -2.72 -7.07
C LYS A 244 -13.25 -3.71 -5.98
N LEU A 245 -14.39 -3.43 -5.34
CA LEU A 245 -15.05 -4.41 -4.47
C LEU A 245 -15.61 -5.53 -5.35
N LYS A 246 -15.30 -6.78 -5.06
CA LYS A 246 -15.67 -7.90 -5.94
C LYS A 246 -17.16 -8.23 -5.87
N ASN A 247 -17.75 -8.03 -4.70
CA ASN A 247 -19.18 -8.22 -4.49
C ASN A 247 -19.87 -6.86 -4.68
N ASP A 248 -20.58 -6.74 -5.79
CA ASP A 248 -21.50 -5.62 -6.03
C ASP A 248 -22.60 -5.72 -4.95
N ARG A 249 -23.00 -4.59 -4.36
CA ARG A 249 -24.04 -4.58 -3.31
C ARG A 249 -25.41 -4.54 -3.98
N TYR A 250 -26.31 -5.39 -3.52
CA TYR A 250 -27.69 -5.43 -3.97
C TYR A 250 -28.58 -5.00 -2.79
N TYR A 251 -29.42 -3.99 -2.99
CA TYR A 251 -30.17 -3.36 -1.89
C TYR A 251 -31.42 -2.66 -2.41
N THR A 252 -32.40 -2.43 -1.54
CA THR A 252 -33.54 -1.56 -1.82
C THR A 252 -33.25 -0.14 -1.31
N GLU A 253 -33.39 0.87 -2.16
CA GLU A 253 -33.18 2.28 -1.77
C GLU A 253 -34.23 2.71 -0.72
N PRO A 254 -33.80 3.35 0.38
CA PRO A 254 -34.67 3.71 1.50
C PRO A 254 -35.69 4.82 1.20
#